data_AF-A0A2K3QP70-F1
#
_entry.id   AF-A0A2K3QP70-F1
#
_cell.length_a   1.000
_cell.length_b   1.000
_cell.length_c   1.000
_cell.angle_alpha   90.00
_cell.angle_beta   90.00
_cell.angle_gamma   90.00
#
_symmetry.space_group_name_H-M   'P 1'
#
loop_
_entity.id
_entity.type
_entity.pdbx_description
1 polymer ?
#
loop_
_entity_poly.entity_id
_entity_poly.type
_entity_poly.pdbx_seq_one_letter_code
_entity_poly.pdbx_strand_id
1 'polypeptide(L)'
;MSSSPNQDLQAALDAAIARYVRRSPKSKALHDEAVKFLPGGNTIAVLHTDPFPQCVRSGSGCMVTSEDGQNLVDVTGEFTAALYGHSHPVIQGAMRHVLENVGINVGATTAQEQLLAREETASEAGVLFILDEVMTSRISANGLAGAQDLRPDLKTFGKWLGGGVAFGAFGGRTDIMAAFDPRCPHALPHSGTFNNNTLAMHLGYAGLTKIYTPDIANDFTARGGRFLSRLNVITNAADVTEVQQLKDLFWVEMLESGFWIARRGLVALMLETPQSELDRLVGCVDDFISRNKVFSPPSHDRPDNLDRPTANTMDYQNRAGSKFGGGGVASHSATNADRRERLRKLALETIDLDKDPYFFKNHVGSFECRLCLTVHQNDGSYLAHTQGKKHQTNLARRAAREQKEGRQNNVDPATGLPVGVGGFGPRRNVIKIGRPGYKITKIRDAVSRQQGLLFQLQYPDAAPDAVPKWQVMNAFSQRIEEPDKNFQYLLVSSEPYETVGFKIPARELDKREDRQFCFWDPDGKEFWIQVMFMTEREERFNAAPGLTGRK
;
A
#
# COMPACT_ATOMS: atom_id res chain seq x y z
N MET A 1 -31.85 -20.18 30.92
CA MET A 1 -31.30 -20.11 29.55
C MET A 1 -30.60 -18.78 29.45
N SER A 2 -29.28 -18.75 29.31
CA SER A 2 -28.53 -17.53 28.97
C SER A 2 -28.41 -17.43 27.46
N SER A 3 -28.61 -16.22 26.92
CA SER A 3 -28.15 -15.87 25.57
C SER A 3 -26.62 -16.00 25.47
N SER A 4 -26.11 -16.09 24.24
CA SER A 4 -24.68 -15.95 23.99
C SER A 4 -24.28 -14.47 23.96
N PRO A 5 -23.06 -14.08 24.38
CA PRO A 5 -22.65 -12.67 24.42
C PRO A 5 -22.77 -11.92 23.08
N ASN A 6 -22.71 -12.65 21.95
CA ASN A 6 -22.87 -12.09 20.61
C ASN A 6 -24.34 -11.75 20.28
N GLN A 7 -25.31 -12.45 20.87
CA GLN A 7 -26.74 -12.12 20.77
C GLN A 7 -27.08 -10.88 21.59
N ASP A 8 -26.51 -10.76 22.80
CA ASP A 8 -26.71 -9.61 23.67
C ASP A 8 -26.11 -8.33 23.05
N LEU A 9 -24.92 -8.43 22.45
CA LEU A 9 -24.29 -7.35 21.68
C LEU A 9 -25.14 -6.93 20.47
N GLN A 10 -25.69 -7.88 19.71
CA GLN A 10 -26.57 -7.56 18.58
C GLN A 10 -27.85 -6.85 19.06
N ALA A 11 -28.47 -7.33 20.14
CA ALA A 11 -29.65 -6.68 20.72
C ALA A 11 -29.36 -5.25 21.22
N ALA A 12 -28.17 -4.99 21.76
CA ALA A 12 -27.74 -3.64 22.12
C ALA A 12 -27.57 -2.73 20.90
N LEU A 13 -26.96 -3.24 19.81
CA LEU A 13 -26.84 -2.53 18.53
C LEU A 13 -28.20 -2.23 17.89
N ASP A 14 -29.09 -3.22 17.82
CA ASP A 14 -30.44 -3.06 17.25
C ASP A 14 -31.24 -2.02 18.06
N ALA A 15 -31.13 -2.03 19.39
CA ALA A 15 -31.73 -1.04 20.27
C ALA A 15 -31.14 0.37 20.07
N ALA A 16 -29.84 0.49 19.80
CA ALA A 16 -29.18 1.76 19.49
C ALA A 16 -29.60 2.31 18.12
N ILE A 17 -29.61 1.47 17.08
CA ILE A 17 -30.12 1.81 15.74
C ILE A 17 -31.59 2.26 15.84
N ALA A 18 -32.42 1.56 16.63
CA ALA A 18 -33.81 1.97 16.84
C ALA A 18 -33.95 3.34 17.55
N ARG A 19 -33.01 3.76 18.40
CA ARG A 19 -32.96 5.13 18.95
C ARG A 19 -32.52 6.13 17.89
N TYR A 20 -31.46 5.83 17.13
CA TYR A 20 -30.96 6.67 16.03
C TYR A 20 -32.04 6.99 14.99
N VAL A 21 -32.77 5.96 14.52
CA VAL A 21 -33.88 6.11 13.56
C VAL A 21 -34.98 7.02 14.11
N ARG A 22 -35.38 6.85 15.38
CA ARG A 22 -36.40 7.70 16.02
C ARG A 22 -35.93 9.14 16.27
N ARG A 23 -34.62 9.36 16.48
CA ARG A 23 -34.02 10.68 16.70
C ARG A 23 -33.79 11.46 15.39
N SER A 24 -33.74 10.80 14.24
CA SER A 24 -33.34 11.41 12.96
C SER A 24 -34.36 11.27 11.81
N PRO A 25 -35.68 11.55 12.02
CA PRO A 25 -36.72 11.31 11.01
C PRO A 25 -36.59 12.19 9.76
N LYS A 26 -36.10 13.43 9.85
CA LYS A 26 -35.88 14.29 8.68
C LYS A 26 -34.68 13.82 7.87
N SER A 27 -33.59 13.43 8.54
CA SER A 27 -32.44 12.83 7.86
C SER A 27 -32.85 11.57 7.09
N LYS A 28 -33.74 10.74 7.67
CA LYS A 28 -34.32 9.60 6.93
C LYS A 28 -35.10 10.05 5.70
N ALA A 29 -36.04 10.99 5.84
CA ALA A 29 -36.87 11.44 4.72
C ALA A 29 -36.02 12.06 3.58
N LEU A 30 -34.96 12.80 3.92
CA LEU A 30 -34.01 13.36 2.95
C LEU A 30 -33.18 12.26 2.25
N HIS A 31 -32.80 11.20 2.96
CA HIS A 31 -32.13 10.05 2.37
C HIS A 31 -33.07 9.23 1.46
N ASP A 32 -34.30 8.95 1.91
CA ASP A 32 -35.34 8.26 1.14
C ASP A 32 -35.66 9.00 -0.18
N GLU A 33 -35.57 10.33 -0.19
CA GLU A 33 -35.67 11.15 -1.40
C GLU A 33 -34.39 11.07 -2.26
N ALA A 34 -33.21 11.24 -1.65
CA ALA A 34 -31.92 11.23 -2.35
C ALA A 34 -31.65 9.90 -3.08
N VAL A 35 -32.06 8.76 -2.52
CA VAL A 35 -31.90 7.42 -3.13
C VAL A 35 -32.61 7.29 -4.49
N LYS A 36 -33.62 8.11 -4.77
CA LYS A 36 -34.33 8.12 -6.08
C LYS A 36 -33.48 8.70 -7.22
N PHE A 37 -32.46 9.50 -6.89
CA PHE A 37 -31.66 10.27 -7.85
C PHE A 37 -30.16 9.98 -7.76
N LEU A 38 -29.68 9.47 -6.61
CA LEU A 38 -28.28 9.16 -6.32
C LEU A 38 -28.15 7.70 -5.87
N PRO A 39 -27.22 6.89 -6.43
CA PRO A 39 -26.94 5.55 -5.94
C PRO A 39 -26.57 5.56 -4.45
N GLY A 40 -27.34 4.85 -3.61
CA GLY A 40 -27.14 4.87 -2.16
C GLY A 40 -27.38 6.24 -1.50
N GLY A 41 -28.11 7.15 -2.17
CA GLY A 41 -28.49 8.45 -1.63
C GLY A 41 -27.33 9.41 -1.36
N ASN A 42 -26.18 9.22 -2.03
CA ASN A 42 -24.98 10.02 -1.80
C ASN A 42 -24.10 10.14 -3.06
N THR A 43 -23.17 11.10 -3.06
CA THR A 43 -22.14 11.29 -4.10
C THR A 43 -20.74 10.83 -3.68
N ILE A 44 -20.53 10.53 -2.39
CA ILE A 44 -19.23 10.14 -1.81
C ILE A 44 -19.44 8.92 -0.91
N ALA A 45 -18.94 7.75 -1.33
CA ALA A 45 -19.23 6.47 -0.67
C ALA A 45 -18.89 6.40 0.83
N VAL A 46 -17.87 7.14 1.30
CA VAL A 46 -17.46 7.16 2.73
C VAL A 46 -18.44 7.92 3.64
N LEU A 47 -19.39 8.68 3.08
CA LEU A 47 -20.46 9.37 3.82
C LEU A 47 -21.71 8.50 4.01
N HIS A 48 -21.81 7.35 3.34
CA HIS A 48 -22.95 6.45 3.50
C HIS A 48 -22.81 5.57 4.75
N THR A 49 -23.88 5.48 5.55
CA THR A 49 -23.94 4.67 6.77
C THR A 49 -25.31 4.01 6.92
N ASP A 50 -25.35 2.75 7.33
CA ASP A 50 -26.61 2.07 7.66
C ASP A 50 -27.22 2.64 8.97
N PRO A 51 -28.55 2.69 9.12
CA PRO A 51 -29.58 2.42 8.12
C PRO A 51 -29.82 3.59 7.14
N PHE A 52 -29.29 4.77 7.46
CA PHE A 52 -29.20 5.94 6.59
C PHE A 52 -28.19 6.94 7.19
N PRO A 53 -27.50 7.78 6.39
CA PRO A 53 -26.65 8.86 6.90
C PRO A 53 -27.48 10.01 7.49
N GLN A 54 -27.00 10.57 8.61
CA GLN A 54 -27.62 11.76 9.20
C GLN A 54 -27.30 12.99 8.32
N CYS A 55 -28.30 13.84 8.07
CA CYS A 55 -28.13 15.01 7.21
C CYS A 55 -27.71 16.24 8.02
N VAL A 56 -26.72 16.99 7.54
CA VAL A 56 -26.19 18.22 8.19
C VAL A 56 -26.80 19.45 7.51
N ARG A 57 -27.36 20.36 8.30
CA ARG A 57 -27.90 21.65 7.85
C ARG A 57 -26.82 22.73 7.76
N SER A 58 -25.95 22.79 8.77
CA SER A 58 -24.96 23.86 8.93
C SER A 58 -23.83 23.43 9.86
N GLY A 59 -22.71 24.16 9.81
CA GLY A 59 -21.62 24.04 10.78
C GLY A 59 -21.09 25.43 11.19
N SER A 60 -20.54 25.51 12.40
CA SER A 60 -19.91 26.73 12.94
C SER A 60 -18.81 26.34 13.92
N GLY A 61 -17.62 26.90 13.75
CA GLY A 61 -16.41 26.53 14.50
C GLY A 61 -16.13 25.03 14.44
N CYS A 62 -16.17 24.35 15.59
CA CYS A 62 -16.05 22.88 15.68
C CYS A 62 -17.41 22.13 15.78
N MET A 63 -18.54 22.79 15.55
CA MET A 63 -19.89 22.23 15.68
C MET A 63 -20.55 21.99 14.32
N VAL A 64 -21.28 20.88 14.20
CA VAL A 64 -22.27 20.66 13.13
C VAL A 64 -23.68 20.54 13.71
N THR A 65 -24.67 21.04 12.97
CA THR A 65 -26.09 20.99 13.31
C THR A 65 -26.80 20.09 12.28
N SER A 66 -27.43 19.01 12.73
CA SER A 66 -28.21 18.14 11.85
C SER A 66 -29.55 18.75 11.42
N GLU A 67 -30.15 18.22 10.36
CA GLU A 67 -31.50 18.63 9.93
C GLU A 67 -32.59 18.29 10.95
N ASP A 68 -32.32 17.32 11.81
CA ASP A 68 -33.14 16.99 12.99
C ASP A 68 -32.89 17.93 14.18
N GLY A 69 -32.01 18.93 14.03
CA GLY A 69 -31.75 19.98 15.02
C GLY A 69 -30.75 19.59 16.12
N GLN A 70 -30.02 18.49 15.94
CA GLN A 70 -29.03 18.02 16.91
C GLN A 70 -27.71 18.77 16.69
N ASN A 71 -27.19 19.43 17.73
CA ASN A 71 -25.87 20.06 17.70
C ASN A 71 -24.82 19.07 18.21
N LEU A 72 -23.80 18.81 17.40
CA LEU A 72 -22.78 17.78 17.61
C LEU A 72 -21.39 18.40 17.44
N VAL A 73 -20.44 18.04 18.31
CA VAL A 73 -19.03 18.43 18.13
C VAL A 73 -18.45 17.58 17.01
N ASP A 74 -17.99 18.18 15.92
CA ASP A 74 -17.27 17.46 14.87
C ASP A 74 -15.86 17.10 15.35
N VAL A 75 -15.58 15.80 15.31
CA VAL A 75 -14.28 15.20 15.59
C VAL A 75 -13.78 14.37 14.39
N THR A 76 -14.50 14.41 13.27
CA THR A 76 -14.14 13.87 11.95
C THR A 76 -13.36 14.89 11.11
N GLY A 77 -13.66 16.18 11.26
CA GLY A 77 -12.92 17.31 10.69
C GLY A 77 -12.82 17.24 9.16
N GLU A 78 -13.92 16.88 8.48
CA GLU A 78 -13.99 16.58 7.04
C GLU A 78 -12.84 15.68 6.56
N PHE A 79 -12.64 14.56 7.27
CA PHE A 79 -11.56 13.60 7.05
C PHE A 79 -10.17 14.26 6.97
N THR A 80 -9.87 15.16 7.92
CA THR A 80 -8.71 16.07 8.05
C THR A 80 -8.75 17.38 7.24
N ALA A 81 -9.71 17.61 6.34
CA ALA A 81 -9.77 18.81 5.51
C ALA A 81 -10.26 20.07 6.25
N ALA A 82 -11.22 19.95 7.18
CA ALA A 82 -11.77 21.07 7.93
C ALA A 82 -10.89 21.49 9.12
N LEU A 83 -9.56 21.45 8.98
CA LEU A 83 -8.59 21.73 10.06
C LEU A 83 -8.87 23.07 10.79
N TYR A 84 -9.34 24.08 10.07
CA TYR A 84 -9.65 25.41 10.62
C TYR A 84 -11.01 25.49 11.35
N GLY A 85 -11.85 24.46 11.29
CA GLY A 85 -13.27 24.57 11.64
C GLY A 85 -14.14 25.05 10.46
N HIS A 86 -15.46 25.00 10.64
CA HIS A 86 -16.45 25.22 9.58
C HIS A 86 -16.68 26.69 9.21
N SER A 87 -16.20 27.64 10.02
CA SER A 87 -16.56 29.07 9.89
C SER A 87 -15.45 30.06 10.26
N HIS A 88 -14.17 29.62 10.28
CA HIS A 88 -13.07 30.43 10.80
C HIS A 88 -13.02 31.84 10.16
N PRO A 89 -13.01 32.93 10.94
CA PRO A 89 -13.26 34.28 10.43
C PRO A 89 -12.21 34.76 9.41
N VAL A 90 -10.97 34.28 9.51
CA VAL A 90 -9.90 34.59 8.54
C VAL A 90 -10.13 33.88 7.18
N ILE A 91 -10.66 32.65 7.17
CA ILE A 91 -11.03 31.95 5.92
C ILE A 91 -12.23 32.65 5.28
N GLN A 92 -13.26 32.98 6.06
CA GLN A 92 -14.40 33.74 5.55
C GLN A 92 -14.02 35.14 5.04
N GLY A 93 -13.09 35.82 5.72
CA GLY A 93 -12.56 37.11 5.30
C GLY A 93 -11.78 37.02 4.00
N ALA A 94 -10.96 35.98 3.82
CA ALA A 94 -10.26 35.71 2.56
C ALA A 94 -11.24 35.34 1.43
N MET A 95 -12.30 34.58 1.71
CA MET A 95 -13.34 34.25 0.72
C MET A 95 -14.10 35.49 0.25
N ARG A 96 -14.54 36.35 1.19
CA ARG A 96 -15.14 37.65 0.87
C ARG A 96 -14.20 38.52 0.05
N HIS A 97 -12.93 38.62 0.46
CA HIS A 97 -11.94 39.39 -0.28
C HIS A 97 -11.78 38.93 -1.73
N VAL A 98 -11.76 37.60 -2.00
CA VAL A 98 -11.75 37.07 -3.38
C VAL A 98 -13.02 37.49 -4.14
N LEU A 99 -14.19 37.27 -3.56
CA LEU A 99 -15.48 37.58 -4.20
C LEU A 99 -15.64 39.07 -4.52
N GLU A 100 -15.18 39.94 -3.63
CA GLU A 100 -15.38 41.39 -3.67
C GLU A 100 -14.27 42.14 -4.44
N ASN A 101 -13.02 41.63 -4.45
CA ASN A 101 -11.83 42.38 -4.89
C ASN A 101 -10.96 41.67 -5.93
N VAL A 102 -11.15 40.36 -6.18
CA VAL A 102 -10.29 39.57 -7.08
C VAL A 102 -11.08 38.95 -8.24
N GLY A 103 -12.29 38.46 -7.97
CA GLY A 103 -13.08 37.65 -8.89
C GLY A 103 -12.70 36.17 -8.87
N ILE A 104 -13.62 35.34 -9.38
CA ILE A 104 -13.46 33.89 -9.56
C ILE A 104 -13.37 33.60 -11.06
N ASN A 105 -12.62 32.56 -11.44
CA ASN A 105 -12.40 32.14 -12.84
C ASN A 105 -11.73 33.19 -13.75
N VAL A 106 -10.77 33.96 -13.22
CA VAL A 106 -10.11 35.07 -13.94
C VAL A 106 -9.22 34.67 -15.13
N GLY A 107 -8.96 33.37 -15.33
CA GLY A 107 -8.26 32.84 -16.52
C GLY A 107 -6.78 33.21 -16.64
N ALA A 108 -6.17 33.76 -15.59
CA ALA A 108 -4.79 34.24 -15.56
C ALA A 108 -4.08 33.78 -14.26
N THR A 109 -2.76 33.89 -14.24
CA THR A 109 -1.91 33.56 -13.08
C THR A 109 -1.95 34.64 -12.01
N THR A 110 -1.68 34.25 -10.77
CA THR A 110 -1.76 35.08 -9.55
C THR A 110 -0.52 34.94 -8.68
N ALA A 111 -0.10 36.00 -8.01
CA ALA A 111 1.14 36.01 -7.21
C ALA A 111 1.16 34.96 -6.08
N GLN A 112 -0.02 34.58 -5.59
CA GLN A 112 -0.25 33.58 -4.56
C GLN A 112 0.23 32.17 -4.98
N GLU A 113 0.17 31.84 -6.28
CA GLU A 113 0.63 30.56 -6.82
C GLU A 113 2.12 30.31 -6.54
N GLN A 114 2.95 31.35 -6.69
CA GLN A 114 4.40 31.27 -6.51
C GLN A 114 4.83 31.12 -5.04
N LEU A 115 3.97 31.53 -4.11
CA LEU A 115 4.23 31.46 -2.67
C LEU A 115 3.89 30.08 -2.08
N LEU A 116 3.01 29.32 -2.75
CA LEU A 116 2.57 27.98 -2.33
C LEU A 116 3.53 26.86 -2.77
N ALA A 117 4.44 27.12 -3.72
CA ALA A 117 5.15 26.09 -4.50
C ALA A 117 6.55 25.67 -3.99
N ARG A 118 6.93 25.97 -2.72
CA ARG A 118 8.33 25.85 -2.25
C ARG A 118 8.58 24.80 -1.16
N GLU A 119 9.06 23.61 -1.50
CA GLU A 119 9.93 22.74 -0.65
C GLU A 119 10.46 21.49 -1.40
N GLU A 120 11.63 20.96 -1.00
CA GLU A 120 12.37 19.84 -1.65
C GLU A 120 13.08 18.95 -0.56
N THR A 121 14.05 18.02 -0.73
CA THR A 121 14.88 17.51 -1.86
C THR A 121 15.46 16.09 -1.55
N ALA A 122 15.42 15.12 -2.49
CA ALA A 122 16.44 14.08 -2.81
C ALA A 122 16.98 13.04 -1.78
N SER A 123 17.57 11.88 -2.13
CA SER A 123 17.62 10.99 -3.33
C SER A 123 18.77 9.97 -3.12
N GLU A 124 18.68 8.72 -3.61
CA GLU A 124 19.91 7.97 -3.98
C GLU A 124 19.71 6.75 -4.92
N ALA A 125 18.53 6.14 -5.01
CA ALA A 125 18.33 4.84 -5.69
C ALA A 125 18.00 4.89 -7.20
N GLY A 126 18.00 6.06 -7.85
CA GLY A 126 17.59 6.21 -9.26
C GLY A 126 16.09 6.01 -9.53
N VAL A 127 15.27 5.94 -8.48
CA VAL A 127 13.80 5.85 -8.50
C VAL A 127 13.25 7.00 -7.67
N LEU A 128 12.17 7.64 -8.13
CA LEU A 128 11.56 8.77 -7.43
C LEU A 128 10.83 8.32 -6.16
N PHE A 129 11.28 8.81 -5.00
CA PHE A 129 10.53 8.70 -3.75
C PHE A 129 9.41 9.75 -3.73
N ILE A 130 8.18 9.31 -4.01
CA ILE A 130 6.97 10.13 -3.84
C ILE A 130 6.41 9.89 -2.43
N LEU A 131 6.19 10.95 -1.66
CA LEU A 131 5.53 10.90 -0.35
C LEU A 131 4.15 11.57 -0.44
N ASP A 132 3.09 10.82 -0.11
CA ASP A 132 1.75 11.39 -0.03
C ASP A 132 1.55 12.10 1.31
N GLU A 133 1.52 13.44 1.27
CA GLU A 133 1.32 14.30 2.42
C GLU A 133 -0.11 14.91 2.44
N VAL A 134 -1.06 14.38 1.66
CA VAL A 134 -2.46 14.88 1.57
C VAL A 134 -3.16 14.85 2.95
N MET A 135 -2.75 13.95 3.84
CA MET A 135 -3.13 14.00 5.27
C MET A 135 -1.99 14.43 6.18
N THR A 136 -0.76 13.96 5.93
CA THR A 136 0.33 14.01 6.91
C THR A 136 1.08 15.35 6.94
N SER A 137 0.85 16.22 5.95
CA SER A 137 1.34 17.60 5.93
C SER A 137 0.99 18.42 7.19
N ARG A 138 -0.03 18.01 7.96
CA ARG A 138 -0.42 18.64 9.23
C ARG A 138 0.26 18.05 10.49
N ILE A 139 1.27 17.17 10.35
CA ILE A 139 1.92 16.52 11.51
C ILE A 139 3.01 17.41 12.13
N SER A 140 3.63 18.29 11.36
CA SER A 140 4.50 19.36 11.85
C SER A 140 4.47 20.55 10.89
N ALA A 141 5.19 21.63 11.23
CA ALA A 141 5.46 22.74 10.32
C ALA A 141 5.88 22.32 8.89
N ASN A 142 6.62 21.22 8.76
CA ASN A 142 7.21 20.74 7.50
C ASN A 142 6.65 19.33 7.13
N GLY A 143 5.41 19.03 7.55
CA GLY A 143 4.74 17.76 7.33
C GLY A 143 5.32 16.58 8.11
N LEU A 144 5.00 15.36 7.68
CA LEU A 144 5.66 14.15 8.19
C LEU A 144 7.11 14.06 7.69
N ALA A 145 7.41 14.62 6.51
CA ALA A 145 8.76 14.65 5.98
C ALA A 145 9.73 15.33 6.96
N GLY A 146 9.46 16.56 7.40
CA GLY A 146 10.29 17.22 8.40
C GLY A 146 10.25 16.56 9.77
N ALA A 147 9.10 16.01 10.18
CA ALA A 147 8.95 15.35 11.48
C ALA A 147 9.72 14.03 11.62
N GLN A 148 10.17 13.43 10.50
CA GLN A 148 10.90 12.14 10.44
C GLN A 148 12.19 12.24 9.61
N ASP A 149 12.65 13.45 9.33
CA ASP A 149 13.79 13.78 8.47
C ASP A 149 13.79 13.11 7.08
N LEU A 150 12.62 12.77 6.55
CA LEU A 150 12.47 12.18 5.22
C LEU A 150 12.81 13.21 4.14
N ARG A 151 13.27 12.71 3.00
CA ARG A 151 13.66 13.50 1.83
C ARG A 151 13.04 12.96 0.54
N PRO A 152 11.74 13.22 0.31
CA PRO A 152 11.08 12.82 -0.93
C PRO A 152 11.56 13.64 -2.13
N ASP A 153 11.55 13.00 -3.30
CA ASP A 153 11.76 13.65 -4.59
C ASP A 153 10.51 14.45 -5.02
N LEU A 154 9.32 13.95 -4.67
CA LEU A 154 8.03 14.63 -4.83
C LEU A 154 7.14 14.44 -3.59
N LYS A 155 6.43 15.49 -3.19
CA LYS A 155 5.33 15.48 -2.21
C LYS A 155 4.00 15.68 -2.95
N THR A 156 2.92 14.99 -2.54
CA THR A 156 1.55 15.35 -2.91
C THR A 156 0.82 15.98 -1.72
N PHE A 157 -0.07 16.93 -2.02
CA PHE A 157 -0.82 17.72 -1.02
C PHE A 157 -2.29 17.87 -1.42
N GLY A 158 -3.14 18.20 -0.46
CA GLY A 158 -4.55 18.43 -0.69
C GLY A 158 -5.29 18.88 0.56
N LYS A 159 -6.62 18.72 0.56
CA LYS A 159 -7.48 18.90 1.75
C LYS A 159 -7.28 20.28 2.42
N TRP A 160 -6.79 20.29 3.66
CA TRP A 160 -6.66 21.48 4.50
C TRP A 160 -5.75 22.55 3.89
N LEU A 161 -4.80 22.16 3.03
CA LEU A 161 -3.90 23.09 2.36
C LEU A 161 -4.64 24.04 1.39
N GLY A 162 -5.84 23.67 0.94
CA GLY A 162 -6.72 24.51 0.12
C GLY A 162 -7.60 25.48 0.90
N GLY A 163 -7.46 25.58 2.23
CA GLY A 163 -8.31 26.45 3.05
C GLY A 163 -9.77 25.99 3.17
N GLY A 164 -10.07 24.72 2.87
CA GLY A 164 -11.40 24.12 2.99
C GLY A 164 -12.19 23.98 1.67
N VAL A 165 -11.65 24.43 0.54
CA VAL A 165 -12.24 24.20 -0.79
C VAL A 165 -11.49 23.10 -1.57
N ALA A 166 -12.03 22.70 -2.72
CA ALA A 166 -11.44 21.68 -3.58
C ALA A 166 -10.01 22.07 -4.01
N PHE A 167 -9.02 21.30 -3.56
CA PHE A 167 -7.61 21.57 -3.77
C PHE A 167 -6.79 20.27 -3.75
N GLY A 168 -5.82 20.20 -4.66
CA GLY A 168 -4.74 19.24 -4.68
C GLY A 168 -3.53 19.87 -5.36
N ALA A 169 -2.32 19.49 -4.93
CA ALA A 169 -1.07 19.93 -5.54
C ALA A 169 -0.02 18.82 -5.49
N PHE A 170 0.97 18.91 -6.36
CA PHE A 170 2.21 18.15 -6.27
C PHE A 170 3.39 19.10 -6.46
N GLY A 171 4.51 18.79 -5.82
CA GLY A 171 5.71 19.61 -5.83
C GLY A 171 6.90 18.82 -5.30
N GLY A 172 8.09 19.39 -5.38
CA GLY A 172 9.32 18.70 -5.03
C GLY A 172 10.45 19.20 -5.91
N ARG A 173 11.44 18.35 -6.18
CA ARG A 173 12.71 18.75 -6.79
C ARG A 173 12.53 19.58 -8.05
N THR A 174 13.24 20.72 -8.13
CA THR A 174 13.21 21.63 -9.28
C THR A 174 13.53 20.92 -10.61
N ASP A 175 14.46 19.94 -10.62
CA ASP A 175 14.81 19.21 -11.85
C ASP A 175 13.71 18.28 -12.37
N ILE A 176 12.83 17.79 -11.48
CA ILE A 176 11.63 17.02 -11.84
C ILE A 176 10.50 17.97 -12.25
N MET A 177 10.27 19.04 -11.48
CA MET A 177 9.20 19.99 -11.74
C MET A 177 9.43 20.79 -13.04
N ALA A 178 10.69 20.98 -13.46
CA ALA A 178 11.06 21.56 -14.76
C ALA A 178 10.49 20.79 -15.96
N ALA A 179 10.12 19.51 -15.81
CA ALA A 179 9.44 18.75 -16.86
C ALA A 179 8.08 19.34 -17.25
N PHE A 180 7.48 20.19 -16.40
CA PHE A 180 6.19 20.86 -16.65
C PHE A 180 6.33 22.33 -17.08
N ASP A 181 7.55 22.85 -17.29
CA ASP A 181 7.76 24.24 -17.70
C ASP A 181 7.34 24.44 -19.17
N PRO A 182 6.26 25.22 -19.47
CA PRO A 182 5.74 25.37 -20.83
C PRO A 182 6.69 26.13 -21.77
N ARG A 183 7.82 26.66 -21.28
CA ARG A 183 8.89 27.26 -22.09
C ARG A 183 9.81 26.20 -22.72
N CYS A 184 9.77 24.97 -22.24
CA CYS A 184 10.60 23.87 -22.75
C CYS A 184 9.91 23.17 -23.94
N PRO A 185 10.61 22.93 -25.08
CA PRO A 185 10.03 22.27 -26.26
C PRO A 185 9.51 20.83 -26.07
N HIS A 186 9.75 20.22 -24.91
CA HIS A 186 9.37 18.86 -24.56
C HIS A 186 8.59 18.80 -23.23
N ALA A 187 7.95 19.91 -22.84
CA ALA A 187 7.16 20.01 -21.61
C ALA A 187 6.00 18.99 -21.56
N LEU A 188 5.79 18.41 -20.39
CA LEU A 188 4.64 17.58 -20.09
C LEU A 188 3.40 18.47 -19.87
N PRO A 189 2.28 18.24 -20.57
CA PRO A 189 1.07 19.03 -20.40
C PRO A 189 0.37 18.67 -19.08
N HIS A 190 0.31 19.63 -18.14
CA HIS A 190 -0.53 19.55 -16.95
C HIS A 190 -1.60 20.64 -16.98
N SER A 191 -2.77 20.30 -17.53
CA SER A 191 -3.93 21.18 -17.67
C SER A 191 -5.01 20.89 -16.61
N GLY A 192 -5.94 21.83 -16.44
CA GLY A 192 -7.13 21.66 -15.62
C GLY A 192 -7.76 23.00 -15.25
N THR A 193 -9.04 23.17 -15.57
CA THR A 193 -9.76 24.46 -15.55
C THR A 193 -9.78 25.15 -14.19
N PHE A 194 -9.68 24.37 -13.11
CA PHE A 194 -9.75 24.87 -11.73
C PHE A 194 -8.40 24.80 -10.99
N ASN A 195 -7.31 24.41 -11.65
CA ASN A 195 -6.01 24.15 -11.00
C ASN A 195 -5.46 25.39 -10.26
N ASN A 196 -5.59 26.59 -10.84
CA ASN A 196 -5.19 27.86 -10.23
C ASN A 196 -6.38 28.72 -9.81
N ASN A 197 -7.53 28.13 -9.47
CA ASN A 197 -8.72 28.90 -9.12
C ASN A 197 -8.43 29.87 -7.95
N THR A 198 -8.78 31.15 -8.14
CA THR A 198 -8.40 32.25 -7.23
C THR A 198 -8.86 32.02 -5.79
N LEU A 199 -10.02 31.37 -5.61
CA LEU A 199 -10.56 31.01 -4.31
C LEU A 199 -9.61 30.07 -3.55
N ALA A 200 -9.25 28.91 -4.12
CA ALA A 200 -8.33 27.98 -3.48
C ALA A 200 -6.94 28.59 -3.22
N MET A 201 -6.40 29.38 -4.16
CA MET A 201 -5.10 30.05 -3.99
C MET A 201 -5.10 31.01 -2.79
N HIS A 202 -6.14 31.84 -2.63
CA HIS A 202 -6.23 32.79 -1.52
C HIS A 202 -6.61 32.14 -0.19
N LEU A 203 -7.49 31.13 -0.19
CA LEU A 203 -7.89 30.42 1.03
C LEU A 203 -6.76 29.55 1.58
N GLY A 204 -6.02 28.84 0.71
CA GLY A 204 -4.83 28.09 1.10
C GLY A 204 -3.72 28.99 1.64
N TYR A 205 -3.41 30.08 0.92
CA TYR A 205 -2.41 31.06 1.37
C TYR A 205 -2.79 31.71 2.72
N ALA A 206 -4.06 32.12 2.90
CA ALA A 206 -4.53 32.68 4.16
C ALA A 206 -4.52 31.64 5.30
N GLY A 207 -4.87 30.39 5.01
CA GLY A 207 -4.78 29.28 5.95
C GLY A 207 -3.37 29.09 6.48
N LEU A 208 -2.40 28.89 5.60
CA LEU A 208 -0.99 28.67 5.93
C LEU A 208 -0.36 29.88 6.64
N THR A 209 -0.54 31.09 6.10
CA THR A 209 0.20 32.27 6.60
C THR A 209 -0.43 32.97 7.81
N LYS A 210 -1.70 32.70 8.13
CA LYS A 210 -2.44 33.44 9.18
C LYS A 210 -3.17 32.58 10.20
N ILE A 211 -3.25 31.25 10.02
CA ILE A 211 -4.06 30.38 10.89
C ILE A 211 -3.32 29.11 11.30
N TYR A 212 -2.65 28.43 10.36
CA TYR A 212 -1.89 27.21 10.62
C TYR A 212 -0.40 27.43 10.31
N THR A 213 0.17 28.36 11.08
CA THR A 213 1.61 28.66 11.06
C THR A 213 2.42 27.51 11.66
N PRO A 214 3.75 27.44 11.42
CA PRO A 214 4.65 26.45 12.01
C PRO A 214 4.46 26.19 13.51
N ASP A 215 4.36 27.25 14.32
CA ASP A 215 4.19 27.14 15.78
C ASP A 215 2.83 26.55 16.17
N ILE A 216 1.77 26.94 15.45
CA ILE A 216 0.42 26.42 15.66
C ILE A 216 0.34 24.95 15.23
N ALA A 217 1.02 24.55 14.16
CA ALA A 217 1.12 23.14 13.77
C ALA A 217 1.81 22.30 14.86
N ASN A 218 2.86 22.84 15.48
CA ASN A 218 3.63 22.15 16.52
C ASN A 218 2.82 21.97 17.83
N ASP A 219 2.15 23.01 18.38
CA ASP A 219 1.26 22.78 19.55
C ASP A 219 0.02 21.96 19.17
N PHE A 220 -0.53 22.11 17.97
CA PHE A 220 -1.66 21.27 17.52
C PHE A 220 -1.31 19.78 17.58
N THR A 221 -0.14 19.39 17.11
CA THR A 221 0.38 18.01 17.22
C THR A 221 0.66 17.63 18.67
N ALA A 222 1.22 18.54 19.49
CA ALA A 222 1.41 18.28 20.92
C ALA A 222 0.07 18.05 21.66
N ARG A 223 -0.96 18.84 21.37
CA ARG A 223 -2.34 18.72 21.88
C ARG A 223 -2.99 17.42 21.45
N GLY A 224 -2.87 17.05 20.17
CA GLY A 224 -3.31 15.75 19.66
C GLY A 224 -2.60 14.58 20.36
N GLY A 225 -1.31 14.72 20.64
CA GLY A 225 -0.55 13.77 21.45
C GLY A 225 -1.05 13.66 22.90
N ARG A 226 -1.31 14.79 23.58
CA ARG A 226 -1.87 14.82 24.95
C ARG A 226 -3.23 14.10 25.02
N PHE A 227 -4.10 14.33 24.03
CA PHE A 227 -5.40 13.66 23.89
C PHE A 227 -5.25 12.15 23.65
N LEU A 228 -4.44 11.74 22.66
CA LEU A 228 -4.21 10.33 22.33
C LEU A 228 -3.59 9.55 23.50
N SER A 229 -2.63 10.13 24.22
CA SER A 229 -2.05 9.52 25.42
C SER A 229 -3.08 9.27 26.53
N ARG A 230 -4.18 10.03 26.61
CA ARG A 230 -5.27 9.77 27.56
C ARG A 230 -6.22 8.66 27.07
N LEU A 231 -6.52 8.59 25.78
CA LEU A 231 -7.24 7.45 25.21
C LEU A 231 -6.47 6.13 25.42
N ASN A 232 -5.14 6.16 25.33
CA ASN A 232 -4.27 5.00 25.60
C ASN A 232 -4.24 4.56 27.07
N VAL A 233 -4.74 5.35 28.03
CA VAL A 233 -4.84 4.94 29.45
C VAL A 233 -6.12 4.14 29.70
N ILE A 234 -7.19 4.40 28.93
CA ILE A 234 -8.51 3.75 29.07
C ILE A 234 -8.75 2.62 28.05
N THR A 235 -7.93 2.54 27.00
CA THR A 235 -7.94 1.45 26.01
C THR A 235 -6.73 0.52 26.21
N ASN A 236 -6.93 -0.79 26.06
CA ASN A 236 -5.82 -1.72 25.85
C ASN A 236 -5.72 -2.00 24.34
N ALA A 237 -4.59 -1.63 23.73
CA ALA A 237 -4.39 -1.68 22.28
C ALA A 237 -3.74 -2.99 21.78
N ALA A 238 -3.51 -3.98 22.66
CA ALA A 238 -2.86 -5.23 22.30
C ALA A 238 -3.80 -6.18 21.51
N ASP A 239 -3.51 -6.37 20.22
CA ASP A 239 -3.99 -7.44 19.34
C ASP A 239 -5.50 -7.80 19.43
N VAL A 240 -6.35 -6.76 19.51
CA VAL A 240 -7.80 -6.91 19.58
C VAL A 240 -8.41 -7.19 18.19
N THR A 241 -9.08 -8.33 18.04
CA THR A 241 -9.90 -8.64 16.84
C THR A 241 -11.02 -7.61 16.68
N GLU A 242 -11.13 -7.01 15.49
CA GLU A 242 -12.16 -6.00 15.22
C GLU A 242 -13.57 -6.60 15.16
N VAL A 243 -14.40 -6.31 16.16
CA VAL A 243 -15.83 -6.66 16.17
C VAL A 243 -16.64 -5.52 15.53
N GLN A 244 -17.24 -5.78 14.36
CA GLN A 244 -17.95 -4.75 13.60
C GLN A 244 -19.17 -4.19 14.36
N GLN A 245 -19.91 -5.04 15.10
CA GLN A 245 -21.04 -4.58 15.91
C GLN A 245 -20.63 -3.59 17.01
N LEU A 246 -19.45 -3.75 17.62
CA LEU A 246 -18.93 -2.79 18.60
C LEU A 246 -18.54 -1.46 17.96
N LYS A 247 -18.03 -1.47 16.71
CA LYS A 247 -17.75 -0.24 15.96
C LYS A 247 -19.03 0.54 15.63
N ASP A 248 -20.05 -0.17 15.17
CA ASP A 248 -21.33 0.45 14.80
C ASP A 248 -22.12 0.91 16.03
N LEU A 249 -22.08 0.15 17.14
CA LEU A 249 -22.64 0.56 18.43
C LEU A 249 -21.91 1.79 19.00
N PHE A 250 -20.57 1.82 18.93
CA PHE A 250 -19.77 2.97 19.33
C PHE A 250 -20.10 4.22 18.51
N TRP A 251 -20.21 4.09 17.18
CA TRP A 251 -20.59 5.19 16.29
C TRP A 251 -21.95 5.78 16.67
N VAL A 252 -22.98 4.94 16.89
CA VAL A 252 -24.30 5.41 17.34
C VAL A 252 -24.23 6.03 18.73
N GLU A 253 -23.58 5.41 19.72
CA GLU A 253 -23.49 5.98 21.07
C GLU A 253 -22.71 7.31 21.11
N MET A 254 -21.71 7.52 20.25
CA MET A 254 -21.02 8.81 20.15
C MET A 254 -21.91 9.89 19.53
N LEU A 255 -22.67 9.59 18.47
CA LEU A 255 -23.69 10.50 17.93
C LEU A 255 -24.76 10.82 18.99
N GLU A 256 -25.21 9.81 19.73
CA GLU A 256 -26.16 10.02 20.82
C GLU A 256 -25.61 10.91 21.94
N SER A 257 -24.31 10.81 22.21
CA SER A 257 -23.53 11.61 23.17
C SER A 257 -23.11 12.99 22.65
N GLY A 258 -23.53 13.41 21.45
CA GLY A 258 -23.24 14.75 20.93
C GLY A 258 -21.90 14.90 20.22
N PHE A 259 -21.34 13.83 19.66
CA PHE A 259 -20.11 13.84 18.84
C PHE A 259 -20.37 13.35 17.41
N TRP A 260 -20.01 14.17 16.42
CA TRP A 260 -20.03 13.80 15.01
C TRP A 260 -18.70 13.10 14.64
N ILE A 261 -18.74 11.77 14.65
CA ILE A 261 -17.61 10.89 14.36
C ILE A 261 -17.92 9.99 13.15
N ALA A 262 -16.94 9.77 12.29
CA ALA A 262 -17.07 8.83 11.18
C ALA A 262 -17.23 7.39 11.70
N ARG A 263 -18.15 6.61 11.11
CA ARG A 263 -18.46 5.19 11.46
C ARG A 263 -17.23 4.29 11.59
N ARG A 264 -16.13 4.59 10.89
CA ARG A 264 -14.85 3.88 10.99
C ARG A 264 -14.00 4.21 12.24
N GLY A 265 -14.51 5.01 13.18
CA GLY A 265 -13.80 5.42 14.40
C GLY A 265 -12.66 6.42 14.20
N LEU A 266 -12.64 7.14 13.07
CA LEU A 266 -11.60 8.15 12.83
C LEU A 266 -11.89 9.42 13.64
N VAL A 267 -10.94 9.80 14.49
CA VAL A 267 -10.87 11.13 15.11
C VAL A 267 -9.76 11.94 14.43
N ALA A 268 -10.12 13.09 13.86
CA ALA A 268 -9.21 14.07 13.29
C ALA A 268 -9.57 15.46 13.83
N LEU A 269 -8.78 15.92 14.82
CA LEU A 269 -9.02 17.21 15.50
C LEU A 269 -9.01 18.40 14.53
N MET A 270 -9.70 19.47 14.93
CA MET A 270 -9.67 20.80 14.32
C MET A 270 -9.04 21.80 15.29
N LEU A 271 -8.59 22.96 14.80
CA LEU A 271 -7.96 24.00 15.62
C LEU A 271 -8.90 24.46 16.74
N GLU A 272 -10.13 24.85 16.38
CA GLU A 272 -11.11 25.42 17.29
C GLU A 272 -11.70 24.43 18.32
N THR A 273 -11.46 23.12 18.21
CA THR A 273 -11.99 22.12 19.17
C THR A 273 -11.50 22.41 20.61
N PRO A 274 -12.39 22.75 21.57
CA PRO A 274 -11.97 23.12 22.93
C PRO A 274 -11.43 21.92 23.71
N GLN A 275 -10.51 22.17 24.65
CA GLN A 275 -9.96 21.11 25.51
C GLN A 275 -11.06 20.41 26.32
N SER A 276 -12.10 21.13 26.76
CA SER A 276 -13.26 20.56 27.46
C SER A 276 -14.02 19.50 26.64
N GLU A 277 -14.11 19.68 25.32
CA GLU A 277 -14.77 18.70 24.43
C GLU A 277 -13.88 17.48 24.17
N LEU A 278 -12.55 17.68 24.11
CA LEU A 278 -11.59 16.57 24.11
C LEU A 278 -11.67 15.77 25.43
N ASP A 279 -11.82 16.45 26.56
CA ASP A 279 -11.95 15.84 27.89
C ASP A 279 -13.26 15.05 27.99
N ARG A 280 -14.36 15.63 27.50
CA ARG A 280 -15.67 14.98 27.42
C ARG A 280 -15.66 13.76 26.51
N LEU A 281 -14.94 13.80 25.37
CA LEU A 281 -14.80 12.65 24.48
C LEU A 281 -14.03 11.51 25.14
N VAL A 282 -12.94 11.79 25.88
CA VAL A 282 -12.23 10.76 26.67
C VAL A 282 -13.19 10.11 27.69
N GLY A 283 -14.02 10.92 28.37
CA GLY A 283 -15.05 10.41 29.28
C GLY A 283 -16.07 9.48 28.59
N CYS A 284 -16.66 9.92 27.48
CA CYS A 284 -17.62 9.12 26.72
C CYS A 284 -17.02 7.80 26.16
N VAL A 285 -15.72 7.78 25.87
CA VAL A 285 -15.00 6.56 25.46
C VAL A 285 -14.78 5.60 26.64
N ASP A 286 -14.38 6.07 27.83
CA ASP A 286 -14.24 5.19 29.01
C ASP A 286 -15.60 4.66 29.48
N ASP A 287 -16.63 5.50 29.45
CA ASP A 287 -18.02 5.11 29.68
C ASP A 287 -18.48 3.99 28.73
N PHE A 288 -18.21 4.13 27.42
CA PHE A 288 -18.53 3.12 26.42
C PHE A 288 -17.78 1.81 26.67
N ILE A 289 -16.47 1.89 26.88
CA ILE A 289 -15.61 0.73 27.17
C ILE A 289 -16.07 0.06 28.47
N SER A 290 -16.44 0.84 29.49
CA SER A 290 -16.90 0.34 30.78
C SER A 290 -18.24 -0.38 30.70
N ARG A 291 -19.19 0.07 29.88
CA ARG A 291 -20.41 -0.68 29.55
C ARG A 291 -20.13 -1.97 28.77
N ASN A 292 -19.25 -1.90 27.77
CA ASN A 292 -19.06 -2.97 26.78
C ASN A 292 -17.89 -3.93 27.07
N LYS A 293 -17.27 -3.85 28.27
CA LYS A 293 -16.21 -4.77 28.75
C LYS A 293 -16.59 -6.25 28.65
N VAL A 294 -17.87 -6.60 28.79
CA VAL A 294 -18.40 -7.98 28.69
C VAL A 294 -18.32 -8.54 27.26
N PHE A 295 -18.36 -7.68 26.25
CA PHE A 295 -18.32 -8.05 24.82
C PHE A 295 -16.93 -7.91 24.19
N SER A 296 -15.95 -7.43 24.97
CA SER A 296 -14.56 -7.33 24.56
C SER A 296 -13.83 -8.65 24.86
N PRO A 297 -12.84 -9.09 24.05
CA PRO A 297 -12.03 -10.25 24.39
C PRO A 297 -11.26 -10.00 25.70
N PRO A 298 -10.98 -11.04 26.51
CA PRO A 298 -10.35 -10.87 27.81
C PRO A 298 -8.94 -10.30 27.67
N SER A 299 -8.74 -9.09 28.19
CA SER A 299 -7.42 -8.48 28.31
C SER A 299 -6.58 -9.22 29.34
N HIS A 300 -5.34 -9.58 29.02
CA HIS A 300 -4.37 -9.94 30.05
C HIS A 300 -4.18 -8.78 31.04
N ASP A 301 -4.24 -9.13 32.32
CA ASP A 301 -4.08 -8.38 33.57
C ASP A 301 -3.92 -6.85 33.51
N ARG A 302 -4.82 -6.16 34.23
CA ARG A 302 -4.55 -4.81 34.73
C ARG A 302 -3.65 -4.89 35.97
N PRO A 303 -2.61 -4.07 36.09
CA PRO A 303 -1.99 -3.80 37.38
C PRO A 303 -2.92 -2.88 38.18
N ASP A 304 -3.58 -3.42 39.21
CA ASP A 304 -4.30 -2.59 40.19
C ASP A 304 -3.28 -1.86 41.08
N ASN A 305 -2.89 -0.64 40.70
CA ASN A 305 -2.36 0.35 41.63
C ASN A 305 -2.53 1.78 41.10
N LEU A 306 -3.32 2.58 41.85
CA LEU A 306 -3.42 4.03 41.69
C LEU A 306 -2.34 4.68 42.56
N ASP A 307 -1.26 5.18 41.97
CA ASP A 307 -0.37 6.10 42.69
C ASP A 307 0.18 7.23 41.80
N ARG A 308 0.65 8.30 42.45
CA ARG A 308 0.89 9.62 41.84
C ARG A 308 2.28 9.77 41.23
N PRO A 309 2.46 10.69 40.24
CA PRO A 309 3.63 10.68 39.38
C PRO A 309 4.91 11.16 40.06
N THR A 310 5.95 10.34 39.99
CA THR A 310 7.34 10.78 40.14
C THR A 310 7.86 11.35 38.82
N ALA A 311 8.71 12.37 38.89
CA ALA A 311 9.35 12.95 37.70
C ALA A 311 10.49 12.07 37.18
N ASN A 312 10.84 12.24 35.90
CA ASN A 312 12.02 11.68 35.22
C ASN A 312 12.07 10.17 34.95
N THR A 313 10.94 9.56 34.59
CA THR A 313 10.93 8.37 33.70
C THR A 313 10.05 8.62 32.48
N MET A 314 10.68 8.92 31.34
CA MET A 314 10.02 8.92 30.03
C MET A 314 9.83 7.46 29.59
N ASP A 315 8.62 6.90 29.74
CA ASP A 315 8.26 5.67 29.03
C ASP A 315 8.12 5.95 27.52
N TYR A 316 8.95 5.29 26.73
CA TYR A 316 8.98 5.41 25.27
C TYR A 316 8.20 4.30 24.55
N GLN A 317 7.50 3.39 25.26
CA GLN A 317 6.96 2.17 24.63
C GLN A 317 5.56 2.31 24.00
N ASN A 318 4.75 3.32 24.34
CA ASN A 318 3.29 3.27 24.19
C ASN A 318 2.62 4.35 23.29
N ARG A 319 2.88 4.34 21.97
CA ARG A 319 2.00 4.91 20.92
C ARG A 319 2.20 4.21 19.55
N ALA A 320 1.29 4.22 18.57
CA ALA A 320 -0.19 4.17 18.55
C ALA A 320 -0.72 4.13 17.10
N GLY A 321 -1.80 3.40 16.82
CA GLY A 321 -2.75 3.74 15.73
C GLY A 321 -2.44 3.35 14.28
N SER A 322 -1.39 2.58 13.98
CA SER A 322 -1.05 2.22 12.60
C SER A 322 -1.92 1.08 12.02
N LYS A 323 -2.86 1.41 11.14
CA LYS A 323 -3.42 0.48 10.13
C LYS A 323 -2.98 0.89 8.73
N PHE A 324 -3.05 -0.02 7.76
CA PHE A 324 -2.44 0.11 6.43
C PHE A 324 -2.79 1.44 5.73
N GLY A 325 -1.77 2.23 5.36
CA GLY A 325 -1.92 3.56 4.74
C GLY A 325 -2.08 4.75 5.72
N GLY A 326 -2.11 4.52 7.04
CA GLY A 326 -2.43 5.55 8.04
C GLY A 326 -1.32 6.54 8.46
N GLY A 327 -0.10 6.44 7.93
CA GLY A 327 0.98 7.41 8.19
C GLY A 327 1.58 7.45 9.61
N GLY A 328 1.16 6.56 10.52
CA GLY A 328 1.73 6.43 11.86
C GLY A 328 3.05 5.65 11.85
N VAL A 329 4.10 6.20 12.48
CA VAL A 329 5.43 5.58 12.55
C VAL A 329 5.47 4.53 13.66
N ALA A 330 5.88 3.30 13.32
CA ALA A 330 6.05 2.22 14.28
C ALA A 330 7.33 2.40 15.11
N SER A 331 7.26 2.21 16.42
CA SER A 331 8.44 2.19 17.30
C SER A 331 9.38 1.03 16.96
N HIS A 332 10.63 1.04 17.44
CA HIS A 332 11.54 -0.09 17.23
C HIS A 332 11.02 -1.40 17.85
N SER A 333 10.29 -1.34 18.97
CA SER A 333 9.65 -2.51 19.59
C SER A 333 8.47 -3.00 18.76
N ALA A 334 7.58 -2.11 18.31
CA ALA A 334 6.45 -2.44 17.43
C ALA A 334 6.94 -2.97 16.08
N THR A 335 7.96 -2.35 15.48
CA THR A 335 8.59 -2.81 14.24
C THR A 335 9.22 -4.20 14.41
N ASN A 336 9.79 -4.51 15.58
CA ASN A 336 10.31 -5.86 15.85
C ASN A 336 9.21 -6.86 16.27
N ALA A 337 8.05 -6.41 16.76
CA ALA A 337 6.88 -7.25 17.03
C ALA A 337 6.13 -7.58 15.73
N ASP A 338 5.75 -6.58 14.94
CA ASP A 338 5.23 -6.73 13.57
C ASP A 338 6.23 -7.53 12.73
N ARG A 339 7.52 -7.22 12.71
CA ARG A 339 8.50 -8.05 11.98
C ARG A 339 8.47 -9.52 12.44
N ARG A 340 8.28 -9.83 13.72
CA ARG A 340 8.19 -11.23 14.20
C ARG A 340 6.86 -11.89 13.81
N GLU A 341 5.73 -11.22 14.00
CA GLU A 341 4.39 -11.76 13.72
C GLU A 341 4.08 -11.78 12.21
N ARG A 342 4.59 -10.82 11.45
CA ARG A 342 4.59 -10.79 9.99
C ARG A 342 5.58 -11.77 9.40
N LEU A 343 6.75 -12.01 10.00
CA LEU A 343 7.59 -13.16 9.62
C LEU A 343 6.91 -14.49 9.96
N ARG A 344 6.16 -14.59 11.07
CA ARG A 344 5.37 -15.78 11.39
C ARG A 344 4.25 -16.02 10.38
N LYS A 345 3.48 -14.98 10.04
CA LYS A 345 2.41 -15.04 9.03
C LYS A 345 2.96 -15.32 7.63
N LEU A 346 4.00 -14.61 7.19
CA LEU A 346 4.71 -14.93 5.94
C LEU A 346 5.28 -16.36 5.95
N ALA A 347 5.82 -16.84 7.07
CA ALA A 347 6.29 -18.23 7.19
C ALA A 347 5.13 -19.23 7.10
N LEU A 348 3.96 -18.97 7.70
CA LEU A 348 2.79 -19.85 7.61
C LEU A 348 2.09 -19.77 6.23
N GLU A 349 2.17 -18.63 5.53
CA GLU A 349 1.67 -18.46 4.16
C GLU A 349 2.62 -19.06 3.10
N THR A 350 3.93 -19.09 3.38
CA THR A 350 4.97 -19.57 2.43
C THR A 350 5.39 -21.02 2.71
N ILE A 351 5.33 -21.48 3.97
CA ILE A 351 5.76 -22.81 4.41
C ILE A 351 4.55 -23.53 4.99
N ASP A 352 3.92 -24.33 4.13
CA ASP A 352 2.95 -25.34 4.55
C ASP A 352 3.65 -26.38 5.43
N LEU A 353 3.32 -26.40 6.73
CA LEU A 353 3.93 -27.29 7.71
C LEU A 353 3.66 -28.77 7.41
N ASP A 354 2.52 -29.11 6.79
CA ASP A 354 2.20 -30.49 6.41
C ASP A 354 3.01 -30.94 5.18
N LYS A 355 3.77 -30.03 4.54
CA LYS A 355 4.76 -30.33 3.50
C LYS A 355 6.22 -30.33 3.98
N ASP A 356 6.51 -29.99 5.24
CA ASP A 356 7.87 -30.12 5.81
C ASP A 356 8.15 -31.60 6.15
N PRO A 357 9.09 -32.29 5.47
CA PRO A 357 9.37 -33.71 5.71
C PRO A 357 10.02 -34.00 7.08
N TYR A 358 10.37 -32.96 7.86
CA TYR A 358 10.94 -33.07 9.19
C TYR A 358 9.97 -32.70 10.31
N PHE A 359 8.80 -32.14 9.97
CA PHE A 359 7.73 -31.82 10.91
C PHE A 359 6.98 -33.09 11.33
N PHE A 360 6.61 -33.16 12.60
CA PHE A 360 5.71 -34.20 13.10
C PHE A 360 4.89 -33.68 14.27
N LYS A 361 3.57 -33.82 14.20
CA LYS A 361 2.65 -33.51 15.30
C LYS A 361 2.27 -34.81 16.00
N ASN A 362 2.60 -34.94 17.28
CA ASN A 362 2.23 -36.14 18.04
C ASN A 362 0.78 -36.07 18.54
N HIS A 363 0.26 -37.22 18.99
CA HIS A 363 -1.15 -37.38 19.42
C HIS A 363 -1.49 -36.60 20.71
N VAL A 364 -0.49 -36.06 21.41
CA VAL A 364 -0.65 -35.19 22.60
C VAL A 364 -0.67 -33.70 22.20
N GLY A 365 -0.52 -33.40 20.90
CA GLY A 365 -0.60 -32.05 20.35
C GLY A 365 0.70 -31.24 20.36
N SER A 366 1.81 -31.83 20.80
CA SER A 366 3.14 -31.21 20.72
C SER A 366 3.84 -31.53 19.39
N PHE A 367 4.78 -30.68 19.01
CA PHE A 367 5.38 -30.65 17.67
C PHE A 367 6.86 -31.04 17.74
N GLU A 368 7.30 -31.95 16.88
CA GLU A 368 8.62 -32.56 16.94
C GLU A 368 9.39 -32.32 15.64
N CYS A 369 10.65 -31.90 15.76
CA CYS A 369 11.56 -31.79 14.62
C CYS A 369 12.39 -33.07 14.47
N ARG A 370 12.03 -33.92 13.51
CA ARG A 370 12.72 -35.19 13.21
C ARG A 370 14.16 -34.99 12.71
N LEU A 371 14.51 -33.79 12.24
CA LEU A 371 15.88 -33.42 11.83
C LEU A 371 16.79 -33.02 13.01
N CYS A 372 16.23 -32.60 14.15
CA CYS A 372 16.97 -32.08 15.30
C CYS A 372 16.73 -32.80 16.62
N LEU A 373 15.73 -33.70 16.66
CA LEU A 373 15.23 -34.41 17.83
C LEU A 373 14.88 -33.45 18.98
N THR A 374 14.07 -32.44 18.66
CA THR A 374 13.60 -31.39 19.58
C THR A 374 12.08 -31.30 19.57
N VAL A 375 11.50 -31.06 20.74
CA VAL A 375 10.05 -30.92 20.95
C VAL A 375 9.70 -29.45 21.18
N HIS A 376 8.56 -29.03 20.64
CA HIS A 376 8.09 -27.65 20.56
C HIS A 376 6.62 -27.61 21.02
N GLN A 377 6.26 -26.60 21.81
CA GLN A 377 4.91 -26.47 22.37
C GLN A 377 3.89 -25.87 21.39
N ASN A 378 4.35 -25.17 20.34
CA ASN A 378 3.50 -24.58 19.31
C ASN A 378 4.24 -24.47 17.95
N ASP A 379 3.45 -24.19 16.92
CA ASP A 379 3.85 -23.91 15.54
C ASP A 379 4.97 -22.85 15.45
N GLY A 380 4.80 -21.74 16.17
CA GLY A 380 5.76 -20.62 16.16
C GLY A 380 7.12 -21.00 16.74
N SER A 381 7.14 -21.85 17.78
CA SER A 381 8.36 -22.41 18.38
C SER A 381 9.06 -23.38 17.42
N TYR A 382 8.31 -24.18 16.65
CA TYR A 382 8.86 -25.03 15.60
C TYR A 382 9.48 -24.18 14.47
N LEU A 383 8.75 -23.19 13.94
CA LEU A 383 9.24 -22.30 12.88
C LEU A 383 10.44 -21.45 13.32
N ALA A 384 10.46 -20.96 14.56
CA ALA A 384 11.63 -20.28 15.11
C ALA A 384 12.84 -21.23 15.26
N HIS A 385 12.59 -22.52 15.52
CA HIS A 385 13.62 -23.55 15.56
C HIS A 385 14.17 -23.92 14.18
N THR A 386 13.34 -23.99 13.12
CA THR A 386 13.85 -24.32 11.76
C THR A 386 14.82 -23.25 11.25
N GLN A 387 14.60 -21.98 11.60
CA GLN A 387 15.54 -20.88 11.35
C GLN A 387 16.77 -20.87 12.28
N GLY A 388 16.79 -21.72 13.31
CA GLY A 388 17.88 -21.81 14.28
C GLY A 388 19.16 -22.43 13.72
N LYS A 389 20.32 -21.89 14.10
CA LYS A 389 21.65 -22.30 13.60
C LYS A 389 21.92 -23.82 13.69
N LYS A 390 21.40 -24.52 14.71
CA LYS A 390 21.49 -26.00 14.83
C LYS A 390 20.71 -26.70 13.71
N HIS A 391 19.47 -26.28 13.46
CA HIS A 391 18.61 -26.84 12.43
C HIS A 391 19.17 -26.57 11.04
N GLN A 392 19.52 -25.32 10.75
CA GLN A 392 20.17 -24.94 9.49
C GLN A 392 21.48 -25.70 9.25
N THR A 393 22.27 -25.99 10.30
CA THR A 393 23.47 -26.83 10.17
C THR A 393 23.14 -28.29 9.86
N ASN A 394 22.09 -28.86 10.46
CA ASN A 394 21.65 -30.23 10.15
C ASN A 394 21.01 -30.33 8.75
N LEU A 395 20.25 -29.32 8.35
CA LEU A 395 19.67 -29.21 7.01
C LEU A 395 20.78 -29.07 5.97
N ALA A 396 21.79 -28.23 6.20
CA ALA A 396 22.96 -28.10 5.34
C ALA A 396 23.79 -29.39 5.28
N ARG A 397 23.91 -30.15 6.39
CA ARG A 397 24.57 -31.48 6.37
C ARG A 397 23.79 -32.51 5.56
N ARG A 398 22.45 -32.48 5.62
CA ARG A 398 21.60 -33.28 4.73
C ARG A 398 21.73 -32.82 3.29
N ALA A 399 21.54 -31.55 2.99
CA ALA A 399 21.67 -30.99 1.66
C ALA A 399 23.06 -31.23 1.04
N ALA A 400 24.15 -31.17 1.80
CA ALA A 400 25.49 -31.51 1.32
C ALA A 400 25.69 -33.01 1.06
N ARG A 401 24.97 -33.88 1.78
CA ARG A 401 24.91 -35.33 1.52
C ARG A 401 24.01 -35.64 0.31
N GLU A 402 22.85 -35.00 0.23
CA GLU A 402 21.87 -35.08 -0.85
C GLU A 402 22.38 -34.38 -2.14
N GLN A 403 23.35 -33.47 -2.06
CA GLN A 403 24.14 -32.97 -3.21
C GLN A 403 25.24 -33.95 -3.63
N LYS A 404 25.85 -34.67 -2.67
CA LYS A 404 26.72 -35.82 -2.95
C LYS A 404 25.95 -36.99 -3.60
N GLU A 405 24.63 -37.04 -3.40
CA GLU A 405 23.72 -38.08 -3.88
C GLU A 405 22.86 -37.59 -5.09
N GLY A 406 22.76 -36.27 -5.34
CA GLY A 406 22.63 -35.64 -6.67
C GLY A 406 21.25 -35.17 -7.18
N ARG A 407 20.55 -34.19 -6.55
CA ARG A 407 19.37 -33.49 -7.16
C ARG A 407 19.23 -32.01 -6.73
N GLN A 408 18.97 -31.09 -7.68
CA GLN A 408 18.52 -29.70 -7.44
C GLN A 408 17.68 -29.14 -8.60
N ASN A 409 16.86 -28.11 -8.33
CA ASN A 409 16.25 -27.23 -9.33
C ASN A 409 15.83 -25.88 -8.69
N ASN A 410 16.53 -24.80 -9.05
CA ASN A 410 16.09 -23.40 -9.18
C ASN A 410 15.31 -22.71 -8.03
N VAL A 411 16.03 -22.00 -7.16
CA VAL A 411 15.55 -20.77 -6.50
C VAL A 411 16.65 -19.71 -6.63
N ASP A 412 16.31 -18.48 -7.02
CA ASP A 412 17.29 -17.40 -7.21
C ASP A 412 17.69 -16.75 -5.85
N PRO A 413 18.99 -16.60 -5.56
CA PRO A 413 19.49 -16.13 -4.27
C PRO A 413 19.23 -14.64 -3.98
N ALA A 414 18.78 -13.83 -4.95
CA ALA A 414 18.49 -12.41 -4.76
C ALA A 414 17.06 -12.15 -4.22
N THR A 415 16.14 -13.11 -4.32
CA THR A 415 14.73 -12.93 -3.88
C THR A 415 14.15 -14.07 -3.05
N GLY A 416 14.67 -15.30 -3.17
CA GLY A 416 14.05 -16.48 -2.52
C GLY A 416 12.68 -16.88 -3.09
N LEU A 417 12.17 -16.17 -4.11
CA LEU A 417 10.87 -16.42 -4.75
C LEU A 417 10.95 -16.29 -6.28
N PRO A 418 10.11 -17.02 -7.06
CA PRO A 418 10.06 -16.95 -8.52
C PRO A 418 9.41 -15.65 -9.01
N VAL A 419 9.73 -15.22 -10.23
CA VAL A 419 9.22 -13.98 -10.84
C VAL A 419 8.54 -14.30 -12.18
N GLY A 420 7.32 -13.77 -12.39
CA GLY A 420 6.64 -13.78 -13.69
C GLY A 420 5.12 -14.03 -13.63
N VAL A 421 4.33 -12.99 -13.34
CA VAL A 421 2.87 -13.01 -13.50
C VAL A 421 2.37 -11.66 -14.03
N GLY A 422 1.58 -11.68 -15.10
CA GLY A 422 0.84 -10.52 -15.62
C GLY A 422 -0.24 -10.98 -16.61
N GLY A 423 -1.47 -10.47 -16.46
CA GLY A 423 -2.62 -10.85 -17.26
C GLY A 423 -3.40 -12.05 -16.68
N PHE A 424 -4.60 -11.79 -16.16
CA PHE A 424 -5.55 -12.82 -15.70
C PHE A 424 -6.73 -12.92 -16.66
N GLY A 425 -6.64 -13.81 -17.65
CA GLY A 425 -7.79 -14.59 -18.05
C GLY A 425 -8.08 -15.70 -17.01
N PRO A 426 -9.21 -16.43 -17.10
CA PRO A 426 -9.38 -17.66 -16.32
C PRO A 426 -8.23 -18.61 -16.67
N ARG A 427 -7.39 -18.92 -15.68
CA ARG A 427 -6.18 -19.74 -15.89
C ARG A 427 -6.59 -21.15 -16.35
N ARG A 428 -6.47 -21.44 -17.66
CA ARG A 428 -6.51 -22.81 -18.18
C ARG A 428 -5.45 -23.61 -17.42
N ASN A 429 -5.87 -24.57 -16.62
CA ASN A 429 -4.97 -25.32 -15.74
C ASN A 429 -4.29 -26.45 -16.52
N VAL A 430 -3.45 -26.07 -17.49
CA VAL A 430 -2.84 -26.99 -18.46
C VAL A 430 -1.74 -27.81 -17.79
N ILE A 431 -2.01 -29.11 -17.62
CA ILE A 431 -1.03 -30.08 -17.13
C ILE A 431 0.11 -30.15 -18.15
N LYS A 432 1.35 -29.94 -17.69
CA LYS A 432 2.54 -30.01 -18.54
C LYS A 432 2.97 -31.46 -18.77
N ILE A 433 3.18 -31.84 -20.02
CA ILE A 433 3.44 -33.24 -20.43
C ILE A 433 4.92 -33.60 -20.61
N GLY A 434 5.83 -32.70 -20.24
CA GLY A 434 7.28 -32.88 -20.39
C GLY A 434 7.87 -32.09 -21.58
N ARG A 435 9.02 -32.55 -22.08
CA ARG A 435 9.83 -31.82 -23.08
C ARG A 435 9.53 -32.27 -24.52
N PRO A 436 9.56 -31.36 -25.51
CA PRO A 436 9.47 -31.71 -26.91
C PRO A 436 10.69 -32.52 -27.39
N GLY A 437 10.49 -33.29 -28.46
CA GLY A 437 11.60 -33.79 -29.26
C GLY A 437 12.30 -32.62 -29.96
N TYR A 438 13.63 -32.69 -30.14
CA TYR A 438 14.35 -31.63 -30.83
C TYR A 438 15.57 -32.13 -31.61
N LYS A 439 15.98 -31.35 -32.60
CA LYS A 439 17.16 -31.56 -33.42
C LYS A 439 17.83 -30.22 -33.71
N ILE A 440 19.15 -30.16 -33.60
CA ILE A 440 19.94 -28.94 -33.79
C ILE A 440 20.96 -29.18 -34.89
N THR A 441 20.91 -28.38 -35.94
CA THR A 441 21.83 -28.45 -37.08
C THR A 441 22.73 -27.22 -37.08
N LYS A 442 24.05 -27.43 -37.09
CA LYS A 442 25.03 -26.36 -37.31
C LYS A 442 25.01 -26.00 -38.79
N ILE A 443 24.72 -24.74 -39.10
CA ILE A 443 24.63 -24.23 -40.47
C ILE A 443 25.73 -23.19 -40.74
N ARG A 444 26.01 -22.97 -42.03
CA ARG A 444 26.94 -21.93 -42.49
C ARG A 444 26.45 -21.37 -43.81
N ASP A 445 26.38 -20.05 -43.91
CA ASP A 445 26.08 -19.36 -45.16
C ASP A 445 27.22 -19.64 -46.18
N ALA A 446 26.85 -19.98 -47.42
CA ALA A 446 27.82 -20.32 -48.46
C ALA A 446 28.63 -19.10 -48.95
N VAL A 447 28.03 -17.91 -48.92
CA VAL A 447 28.54 -16.65 -49.48
C VAL A 447 29.14 -15.77 -48.38
N SER A 448 28.36 -15.41 -47.36
CA SER A 448 28.82 -14.56 -46.25
C SER A 448 29.74 -15.30 -45.28
N ARG A 449 29.77 -16.64 -45.35
CA ARG A 449 30.52 -17.56 -44.47
C ARG A 449 30.13 -17.49 -42.99
N GLN A 450 29.12 -16.69 -42.62
CA GLN A 450 28.52 -16.63 -41.30
C GLN A 450 28.13 -18.02 -40.80
N GLN A 451 28.29 -18.25 -39.49
CA GLN A 451 27.88 -19.47 -38.82
C GLN A 451 26.50 -19.26 -38.18
N GLY A 452 25.73 -20.33 -38.05
CA GLY A 452 24.44 -20.28 -37.37
C GLY A 452 24.00 -21.63 -36.82
N LEU A 453 22.83 -21.62 -36.19
CA LEU A 453 22.18 -22.79 -35.64
C LEU A 453 20.73 -22.82 -36.12
N LEU A 454 20.32 -23.97 -36.67
CA LEU A 454 18.94 -24.28 -37.02
C LEU A 454 18.39 -25.27 -35.98
N PHE A 455 17.35 -24.86 -35.27
CA PHE A 455 16.62 -25.65 -34.30
C PHE A 455 15.32 -26.16 -34.94
N GLN A 456 15.04 -27.44 -34.74
CA GLN A 456 13.81 -28.12 -35.11
C GLN A 456 13.23 -28.70 -33.81
N LEU A 457 11.99 -28.36 -33.46
CA LEU A 457 11.31 -28.85 -32.26
C LEU A 457 9.99 -29.49 -32.64
N GLN A 458 9.72 -30.68 -32.12
CA GLN A 458 8.53 -31.47 -32.40
C GLN A 458 7.56 -31.41 -31.22
N TYR A 459 6.35 -30.95 -31.49
CA TYR A 459 5.30 -30.72 -30.51
C TYR A 459 3.98 -31.45 -30.88
N PRO A 460 3.99 -32.80 -31.05
CA PRO A 460 2.85 -33.56 -31.61
C PRO A 460 1.51 -33.33 -30.88
N ASP A 461 1.53 -33.11 -29.57
CA ASP A 461 0.36 -32.89 -28.71
C ASP A 461 0.02 -31.38 -28.53
N ALA A 462 0.61 -30.48 -29.33
CA ALA A 462 0.31 -29.04 -29.24
C ALA A 462 -1.15 -28.73 -29.60
N ALA A 463 -1.77 -27.85 -28.81
CA ALA A 463 -3.17 -27.48 -28.99
C ALA A 463 -3.43 -26.83 -30.37
N PRO A 464 -4.67 -26.93 -30.92
CA PRO A 464 -4.99 -26.36 -32.24
C PRO A 464 -4.79 -24.85 -32.35
N ASP A 465 -4.90 -24.13 -31.22
CA ASP A 465 -4.68 -22.69 -31.06
C ASP A 465 -3.24 -22.33 -30.60
N ALA A 466 -2.35 -23.31 -30.42
CA ALA A 466 -0.99 -23.07 -29.95
C ALA A 466 -0.07 -22.54 -31.07
N VAL A 467 0.57 -21.40 -30.79
CA VAL A 467 1.69 -20.85 -31.58
C VAL A 467 2.92 -20.80 -30.67
N PRO A 468 3.97 -21.61 -30.92
CA PRO A 468 5.19 -21.57 -30.14
C PRO A 468 5.86 -20.20 -30.16
N LYS A 469 6.48 -19.81 -29.05
CA LYS A 469 7.20 -18.54 -28.88
C LYS A 469 8.64 -18.80 -28.47
N TRP A 470 9.57 -17.99 -28.97
CA TRP A 470 10.98 -18.09 -28.65
C TRP A 470 11.59 -16.72 -28.31
N GLN A 471 12.70 -16.73 -27.58
CA GLN A 471 13.49 -15.54 -27.25
C GLN A 471 14.93 -15.93 -26.89
N VAL A 472 15.86 -14.98 -26.94
CA VAL A 472 17.26 -15.18 -26.50
C VAL A 472 17.53 -14.40 -25.23
N MET A 473 18.19 -15.07 -24.28
CA MET A 473 18.43 -14.61 -22.92
C MET A 473 19.91 -14.73 -22.57
N ASN A 474 20.48 -13.72 -21.93
CA ASN A 474 21.89 -13.74 -21.50
C ASN A 474 22.11 -14.67 -20.29
N ALA A 475 23.36 -15.05 -20.01
CA ALA A 475 23.72 -15.97 -18.93
C ALA A 475 23.37 -15.49 -17.50
N PHE A 476 23.17 -14.18 -17.27
CA PHE A 476 22.85 -13.61 -15.96
C PHE A 476 21.34 -13.49 -15.70
N SER A 477 20.52 -13.47 -16.75
CA SER A 477 19.06 -13.44 -16.62
C SER A 477 18.44 -14.84 -16.45
N GLN A 478 19.18 -15.90 -16.79
CA GLN A 478 18.75 -17.28 -16.53
C GLN A 478 19.07 -17.70 -15.09
N ARG A 479 18.23 -18.57 -14.52
CA ARG A 479 18.22 -18.95 -13.09
C ARG A 479 18.37 -20.46 -12.88
N ILE A 480 19.08 -21.15 -13.78
CA ILE A 480 19.14 -22.61 -13.86
C ILE A 480 20.57 -23.15 -13.72
N GLU A 481 21.50 -22.61 -14.50
CA GLU A 481 22.93 -22.93 -14.46
C GLU A 481 23.72 -21.75 -13.85
N GLU A 482 24.99 -21.96 -13.50
CA GLU A 482 25.84 -20.81 -13.14
C GLU A 482 26.07 -19.89 -14.37
N PRO A 483 26.05 -18.54 -14.20
CA PRO A 483 26.21 -17.58 -15.30
C PRO A 483 27.57 -17.61 -16.04
N ASP A 484 27.73 -18.55 -16.96
CA ASP A 484 28.89 -18.62 -17.85
C ASP A 484 28.82 -17.57 -18.96
N LYS A 485 29.72 -16.58 -18.90
CA LYS A 485 29.87 -15.48 -19.88
C LYS A 485 30.15 -15.95 -21.30
N ASN A 486 30.60 -17.19 -21.51
CA ASN A 486 30.86 -17.76 -22.84
C ASN A 486 29.58 -18.18 -23.57
N PHE A 487 28.42 -18.19 -22.89
CA PHE A 487 27.15 -18.67 -23.45
C PHE A 487 25.98 -17.69 -23.25
N GLN A 488 24.97 -17.86 -24.08
CA GLN A 488 23.61 -17.31 -23.97
C GLN A 488 22.61 -18.43 -24.26
N TYR A 489 21.33 -18.21 -23.98
CA TYR A 489 20.33 -19.26 -23.96
C TYR A 489 19.15 -18.90 -24.87
N LEU A 490 18.90 -19.72 -25.89
CA LEU A 490 17.73 -19.61 -26.75
C LEU A 490 16.58 -20.42 -26.13
N LEU A 491 15.54 -19.74 -25.66
CA LEU A 491 14.34 -20.34 -25.08
C LEU A 491 13.27 -20.59 -26.14
N VAL A 492 12.52 -21.68 -25.99
CA VAL A 492 11.32 -21.99 -26.79
C VAL A 492 10.21 -22.52 -25.88
N SER A 493 9.00 -22.01 -26.02
CA SER A 493 7.82 -22.38 -25.22
C SER A 493 6.60 -22.63 -26.11
N SER A 494 5.88 -23.71 -25.82
CA SER A 494 4.57 -24.04 -26.40
C SER A 494 3.74 -24.83 -25.38
N GLU A 495 2.41 -24.77 -25.45
CA GLU A 495 1.53 -25.58 -24.61
C GLU A 495 1.09 -26.85 -25.35
N PRO A 496 1.03 -28.02 -24.69
CA PRO A 496 1.17 -28.28 -23.25
C PRO A 496 2.60 -28.66 -22.76
N TYR A 497 3.66 -28.31 -23.49
CA TYR A 497 5.03 -28.74 -23.16
C TYR A 497 5.78 -27.82 -22.17
N GLU A 498 6.88 -28.32 -21.61
CA GLU A 498 7.87 -27.52 -20.88
C GLU A 498 8.55 -26.49 -21.81
N THR A 499 8.86 -25.30 -21.29
CA THR A 499 9.79 -24.37 -21.93
C THR A 499 11.18 -25.01 -21.96
N VAL A 500 11.77 -25.17 -23.14
CA VAL A 500 13.15 -25.65 -23.30
C VAL A 500 14.11 -24.50 -23.55
N GLY A 501 15.35 -24.65 -23.11
CA GLY A 501 16.43 -23.69 -23.33
C GLY A 501 17.65 -24.36 -23.93
N PHE A 502 18.22 -23.78 -24.99
CA PHE A 502 19.41 -24.27 -25.65
C PHE A 502 20.60 -23.34 -25.38
N LYS A 503 21.67 -23.90 -24.82
CA LYS A 503 22.93 -23.20 -24.54
C LYS A 503 23.71 -22.99 -25.85
N ILE A 504 23.88 -21.74 -26.27
CA ILE A 504 24.57 -21.32 -27.50
C ILE A 504 25.70 -20.34 -27.17
N PRO A 505 26.74 -20.17 -28.01
CA PRO A 505 27.84 -19.23 -27.73
C PRO A 505 27.35 -17.78 -27.52
N ALA A 506 27.96 -17.05 -26.58
CA ALA A 506 27.70 -15.63 -26.29
C ALA A 506 28.26 -14.65 -27.35
N ARG A 507 28.17 -15.02 -28.62
CA ARG A 507 28.50 -14.15 -29.76
C ARG A 507 27.31 -13.30 -30.15
N GLU A 508 27.54 -12.15 -30.77
CA GLU A 508 26.44 -11.28 -31.18
C GLU A 508 25.60 -11.98 -32.26
N LEU A 509 24.29 -12.12 -31.99
CA LEU A 509 23.36 -12.64 -32.97
C LEU A 509 23.02 -11.56 -33.98
N ASP A 510 23.04 -11.93 -35.24
CA ASP A 510 22.61 -11.08 -36.34
C ASP A 510 21.10 -10.86 -36.24
N LYS A 511 20.67 -9.60 -36.10
CA LYS A 511 19.25 -9.21 -35.91
C LYS A 511 18.58 -8.68 -37.17
N ARG A 512 19.27 -8.72 -38.32
CA ARG A 512 18.67 -8.38 -39.62
C ARG A 512 17.58 -9.39 -39.96
N GLU A 513 16.49 -8.93 -40.58
CA GLU A 513 15.33 -9.78 -40.90
C GLU A 513 15.65 -10.92 -41.89
N ASP A 514 16.69 -10.79 -42.71
CA ASP A 514 17.17 -11.87 -43.59
C ASP A 514 18.07 -12.90 -42.87
N ARG A 515 18.35 -12.70 -41.57
CA ARG A 515 19.34 -13.45 -40.77
C ARG A 515 18.74 -14.18 -39.57
N GLN A 516 17.47 -13.88 -39.24
CA GLN A 516 16.67 -14.64 -38.29
C GLN A 516 15.42 -15.17 -38.99
N PHE A 517 15.10 -16.44 -38.78
CA PHE A 517 13.91 -17.07 -39.35
C PHE A 517 13.23 -17.91 -38.28
N CYS A 518 11.90 -17.80 -38.16
CA CYS A 518 11.13 -18.74 -37.37
C CYS A 518 9.81 -19.09 -38.08
N PHE A 519 9.44 -20.36 -38.03
CA PHE A 519 8.29 -20.90 -38.71
C PHE A 519 7.62 -22.00 -37.87
N TRP A 520 6.29 -22.01 -37.85
CA TRP A 520 5.48 -23.03 -37.20
C TRP A 520 4.70 -23.78 -38.29
N ASP A 521 4.93 -25.09 -38.37
CA ASP A 521 4.08 -25.98 -39.14
C ASP A 521 2.92 -26.45 -38.26
N PRO A 522 1.68 -25.94 -38.46
CA PRO A 522 0.53 -26.32 -37.64
C PRO A 522 0.05 -27.75 -37.93
N ASP A 523 0.41 -28.32 -39.08
CA ASP A 523 -0.03 -29.64 -39.55
C ASP A 523 1.00 -30.72 -39.19
N GLY A 524 2.28 -30.48 -39.51
CA GLY A 524 3.41 -31.32 -39.11
C GLY A 524 3.81 -31.20 -37.64
N LYS A 525 3.29 -30.21 -36.91
CA LYS A 525 3.58 -29.90 -35.50
C LYS A 525 5.07 -29.66 -35.22
N GLU A 526 5.80 -29.10 -36.19
CA GLU A 526 7.21 -28.76 -36.06
C GLU A 526 7.44 -27.25 -35.98
N PHE A 527 8.23 -26.82 -34.99
CA PHE A 527 8.69 -25.43 -34.86
C PHE A 527 10.16 -25.30 -35.25
N TRP A 528 10.41 -24.40 -36.19
CA TRP A 528 11.71 -24.18 -36.82
C TRP A 528 12.23 -22.80 -36.42
N ILE A 529 13.47 -22.71 -35.96
CA ILE A 529 14.13 -21.46 -35.58
C ILE A 529 15.55 -21.45 -36.13
N GLN A 530 15.92 -20.43 -36.89
CA GLN A 530 17.26 -20.20 -37.38
C GLN A 530 17.82 -18.91 -36.78
N VAL A 531 19.01 -19.00 -36.18
CA VAL A 531 19.79 -17.84 -35.76
C VAL A 531 21.19 -17.86 -36.37
N MET A 532 21.61 -16.73 -36.91
CA MET A 532 22.97 -16.50 -37.42
C MET A 532 23.78 -15.65 -36.43
N PHE A 533 25.07 -15.92 -36.32
CA PHE A 533 26.01 -15.06 -35.60
C PHE A 533 26.61 -14.01 -36.56
N MET A 534 26.85 -12.81 -36.06
CA MET A 534 27.63 -11.77 -36.75
C MET A 534 28.99 -12.31 -37.21
N THR A 535 29.55 -11.80 -38.31
CA THR A 535 30.93 -12.18 -38.69
C THR A 535 31.94 -11.61 -37.70
N GLU A 536 33.10 -12.24 -37.54
CA GLU A 536 34.21 -11.72 -36.72
C GLU A 536 34.65 -10.29 -37.12
N ARG A 537 34.36 -9.87 -38.36
CA ARG A 537 34.60 -8.52 -38.86
C ARG A 537 33.57 -7.52 -38.33
N GLU A 538 32.31 -7.92 -38.26
CA GLU A 538 31.20 -7.10 -37.73
C GLU A 538 31.29 -7.01 -36.20
N GLU A 539 31.55 -8.13 -35.51
CA GLU A 539 31.77 -8.18 -34.05
C GLU A 539 32.89 -7.21 -33.61
N ARG A 540 34.01 -7.18 -34.34
CA ARG A 540 35.13 -6.24 -34.08
C ARG A 540 34.80 -4.78 -34.39
N PHE A 541 33.84 -4.51 -35.26
CA PHE A 541 33.42 -3.14 -35.60
C PHE A 541 32.44 -2.60 -34.54
N ASN A 542 31.49 -3.43 -34.09
CA ASN A 542 30.54 -3.07 -33.02
C ASN A 542 31.23 -2.91 -31.65
N ALA A 543 32.35 -3.57 -31.40
CA ALA A 543 33.13 -3.46 -30.17
C ALA A 543 33.94 -2.15 -30.03
N ALA A 544 33.93 -1.25 -31.03
CA ALA A 544 34.71 -0.01 -31.01
C ALA A 544 34.02 1.11 -30.19
N PRO A 545 34.64 1.65 -29.12
CA PRO A 545 34.04 2.72 -28.33
C PRO A 545 33.78 3.99 -29.15
N GLY A 546 32.57 4.56 -29.04
CA GLY A 546 32.21 5.86 -29.61
C GLY A 546 31.38 5.81 -30.90
N LEU A 547 31.16 4.64 -31.51
CA LEU A 547 30.24 4.49 -32.64
C LEU A 547 28.90 3.91 -32.15
N THR A 548 27.87 4.76 -32.04
CA THR A 548 26.49 4.29 -31.84
C THR A 548 26.06 3.47 -33.04
N GLY A 549 25.69 2.20 -32.81
CA GLY A 549 25.22 1.30 -33.86
C GLY A 549 24.05 1.88 -34.65
N ARG A 550 24.00 1.59 -35.95
CA ARG A 550 22.83 1.95 -36.78
C ARG A 550 21.60 1.20 -36.27
N LYS A 551 20.47 1.91 -36.23
CA LYS A 551 19.13 1.31 -36.11
C LYS A 551 18.81 0.49 -37.35
#